data_AF-T1BA25-F1
#
_entry.id   AF-T1BA25-F1
#
_cell.length_a   1.000
_cell.length_b   1.000
_cell.length_c   1.000
_cell.angle_alpha   90.00
_cell.angle_beta   90.00
_cell.angle_gamma   90.00
#
_symmetry.space_group_name_H-M   'P 1'
#
loop_
_entity.id
_entity.type
_entity.pdbx_description
1 polymer ?
#
loop_
_entity_poly.entity_id
_entity_poly.type
_entity_poly.pdbx_seq_one_letter_code
_entity_poly.pdbx_strand_id
1 'polypeptide(L)'
;MTPRIPGAPPGSYPDGVAIHGGRLFVANAGNDDVAVFDLSTGRRLGLIPTGWYPTGITATAHALYVVAAKGMGSGPNVRFQWVGDMMHGLLQRISYGQIQRELPRLTRVALADNGFGAATRAALERHNARLTRMLRRHIRYVVFILRENKTFDEELGKLKGVGHWADPHLALYGPRELPNLFSWARRDALFVNFYADGEVTAQGHQWTTGASDSDFVQRTWPQYYSHRGLVSNPGWTQSLVPGSAGMAGIGGVTGTKAVRDPYSDYINLSVLGKWSNPWIAYPERLYLFNDLQAHHVSFEDFGEFVSRTEAGNIPKPLRAHLARQFPGWDRMILDTHRAKVAVNWMHRHAAHLPRFMYMWLPDDHTAGRTPCYYTPDYYVANNDE
;
A
#
# COMPACT_ATOMS: atom_id res chain seq x y z
N MET A 1 -8.28 -25.67 -9.47
CA MET A 1 -7.44 -25.81 -8.26
C MET A 1 -6.77 -24.47 -8.02
N THR A 2 -6.91 -23.88 -6.83
CA THR A 2 -6.28 -22.61 -6.51
C THR A 2 -4.79 -22.83 -6.24
N PRO A 3 -3.88 -21.98 -6.75
CA PRO A 3 -2.43 -22.08 -6.49
C PRO A 3 -2.03 -21.78 -5.03
N ARG A 4 -3.02 -21.57 -4.14
CA ARG A 4 -2.82 -21.20 -2.75
C ARG A 4 -2.15 -22.33 -1.97
N ILE A 5 -1.32 -21.95 -1.01
CA ILE A 5 -0.90 -22.85 0.06
C ILE A 5 -2.16 -23.36 0.78
N PRO A 6 -2.39 -24.68 0.92
CA PRO A 6 -3.59 -25.20 1.57
C PRO A 6 -3.81 -24.56 2.95
N GLY A 7 -5.03 -24.03 3.16
CA GLY A 7 -5.43 -23.34 4.40
C GLY A 7 -4.90 -21.90 4.57
N ALA A 8 -4.20 -21.33 3.59
CA ALA A 8 -3.82 -19.92 3.61
C ALA A 8 -4.94 -18.99 3.11
N PRO A 9 -5.03 -17.75 3.62
CA PRO A 9 -5.89 -16.70 3.06
C PRO A 9 -5.58 -16.43 1.57
N PRO A 10 -6.47 -15.72 0.84
CA PRO A 10 -6.14 -15.13 -0.46
C PRO A 10 -4.85 -14.29 -0.38
N GLY A 11 -4.08 -14.23 -1.47
CA GLY A 11 -2.82 -13.46 -1.50
C GLY A 11 -1.72 -14.02 -2.40
N SER A 12 -1.99 -15.04 -3.22
CA SER A 12 -0.96 -15.63 -4.10
C SER A 12 -0.78 -14.92 -5.45
N TYR A 13 -1.77 -14.15 -5.93
CA TYR A 13 -1.71 -13.40 -7.19
C TYR A 13 -1.15 -14.21 -8.38
N PRO A 14 -1.89 -15.22 -8.87
CA PRO A 14 -1.45 -15.98 -10.03
C PRO A 14 -1.52 -15.12 -11.29
N ASP A 15 -0.36 -14.60 -11.68
CA ASP A 15 -0.23 -13.50 -12.64
C ASP A 15 0.20 -13.94 -14.04
N GLY A 16 0.74 -15.17 -14.12
CA GLY A 16 1.17 -15.76 -15.36
C GLY A 16 1.25 -17.28 -15.26
N VAL A 17 1.08 -17.95 -16.41
CA VAL A 17 1.17 -19.41 -16.51
C VAL A 17 2.03 -19.83 -17.71
N ALA A 18 2.75 -20.93 -17.56
CA ALA A 18 3.48 -21.57 -18.64
C ALA A 18 3.36 -23.09 -18.53
N ILE A 19 3.42 -23.81 -19.65
CA ILE A 19 3.35 -25.26 -19.69
C ILE A 19 4.59 -25.81 -20.40
N HIS A 20 5.23 -26.81 -19.79
CA HIS A 20 6.33 -27.54 -20.42
C HIS A 20 6.50 -28.93 -19.81
N GLY A 21 6.74 -29.94 -20.66
CA GLY A 21 7.13 -31.29 -20.21
C GLY A 21 6.16 -31.93 -19.21
N GLY A 22 4.85 -31.81 -19.44
CA GLY A 22 3.82 -32.35 -18.54
C GLY A 22 3.65 -31.60 -17.21
N ARG A 23 4.23 -30.40 -17.09
CA ARG A 23 4.12 -29.54 -15.91
C ARG A 23 3.42 -28.22 -16.25
N LEU A 24 2.61 -27.75 -15.32
CA LEU A 24 2.07 -26.39 -15.28
C LEU A 24 2.89 -25.56 -14.30
N PHE A 25 3.38 -24.41 -14.75
CA PHE A 25 4.09 -23.43 -13.95
C PHE A 25 3.19 -22.21 -13.77
N VAL A 26 3.02 -21.76 -12.53
CA VAL A 26 2.17 -20.61 -12.19
C VAL A 26 3.02 -19.60 -11.43
N ALA A 27 3.22 -18.41 -11.99
CA ALA A 27 3.87 -17.30 -11.31
C ALA A 27 2.90 -16.69 -10.27
N ASN A 28 3.27 -16.77 -9.00
CA ASN A 28 2.50 -16.26 -7.87
C ASN A 28 3.12 -14.95 -7.39
N ALA A 29 2.61 -13.82 -7.89
CA ALA A 29 3.20 -12.51 -7.66
C ALA A 29 3.29 -12.12 -6.18
N GLY A 30 2.26 -12.43 -5.38
CA GLY A 30 2.25 -12.12 -3.94
C GLY A 30 2.97 -13.15 -3.06
N ASN A 31 3.56 -14.19 -3.66
CA ASN A 31 4.39 -15.17 -2.94
C ASN A 31 5.83 -15.21 -3.44
N ASP A 32 6.21 -14.35 -4.40
CA ASP A 32 7.57 -14.32 -4.96
C ASP A 32 8.07 -15.72 -5.36
N ASP A 33 7.17 -16.51 -5.96
CA ASP A 33 7.47 -17.86 -6.38
C ASP A 33 6.78 -18.25 -7.70
N VAL A 34 7.29 -19.32 -8.30
CA VAL A 34 6.59 -20.11 -9.31
C VAL A 34 6.18 -21.44 -8.69
N ALA A 35 4.88 -21.68 -8.59
CA ALA A 35 4.36 -22.99 -8.23
C ALA A 35 4.41 -23.94 -9.43
N VAL A 36 4.94 -25.14 -9.19
CA VAL A 36 5.06 -26.21 -10.19
C VAL A 36 3.99 -27.26 -9.90
N PHE A 37 3.18 -27.59 -10.89
CA PHE A 37 2.14 -28.61 -10.81
C PHE A 37 2.38 -29.70 -11.84
N ASP A 38 2.01 -30.92 -11.50
CA ASP A 38 1.79 -31.97 -12.48
C ASP A 38 0.53 -31.63 -13.28
N LEU A 39 0.66 -31.52 -14.60
CA LEU A 39 -0.42 -31.05 -15.47
C LEU A 39 -1.61 -32.01 -15.48
N SER A 40 -1.35 -33.31 -15.37
CA SER A 40 -2.37 -34.35 -15.51
C SER A 40 -3.21 -34.50 -14.25
N THR A 41 -2.58 -34.42 -13.08
CA THR A 41 -3.22 -34.62 -11.78
C THR A 41 -3.59 -33.32 -11.08
N GLY A 42 -3.04 -32.18 -11.53
CA GLY A 42 -3.15 -30.89 -10.84
C GLY A 42 -2.42 -30.85 -9.49
N ARG A 43 -1.65 -31.88 -9.14
CA ARG A 43 -0.93 -31.94 -7.87
C ARG A 43 0.26 -30.98 -7.86
N ARG A 44 0.38 -30.14 -6.83
CA ARG A 44 1.57 -29.29 -6.64
C ARG A 44 2.80 -30.16 -6.36
N LEU A 45 3.84 -29.97 -7.17
CA LEU A 45 5.14 -30.65 -7.09
C LEU A 45 6.14 -29.89 -6.23
N GLY A 46 6.08 -28.55 -6.24
CA GLY A 46 6.98 -27.70 -5.45
C GLY A 46 6.84 -26.23 -5.83
N LEU A 47 7.75 -25.41 -5.29
CA LEU A 47 7.86 -23.97 -5.52
C LEU A 47 9.29 -23.64 -5.98
N ILE A 48 9.41 -22.60 -6.80
CA ILE A 48 10.68 -22.04 -7.27
C ILE A 48 10.72 -20.57 -6.84
N PRO A 49 11.68 -20.12 -6.02
CA PRO A 49 11.74 -18.72 -5.59
C PRO A 49 12.07 -17.80 -6.77
N THR A 50 11.49 -16.60 -6.77
CA THR A 50 11.71 -15.56 -7.79
C THR A 50 12.19 -14.26 -7.16
N GLY A 51 12.43 -13.25 -7.99
CA GLY A 51 12.38 -11.86 -7.55
C GLY A 51 10.99 -11.45 -7.12
N TRP A 52 10.88 -10.23 -6.59
CA TRP A 52 9.63 -9.67 -6.07
C TRP A 52 8.62 -9.42 -7.20
N TYR A 53 7.42 -9.92 -7.00
CA TYR A 53 6.25 -9.73 -7.85
C TYR A 53 6.47 -10.30 -9.28
N PRO A 54 6.62 -11.62 -9.44
CA PRO A 54 6.70 -12.28 -10.75
C PRO A 54 5.41 -12.09 -11.56
N THR A 55 5.44 -11.15 -12.51
CA THR A 55 4.27 -10.74 -13.33
C THR A 55 4.17 -11.47 -14.65
N GLY A 56 5.24 -12.10 -15.10
CA GLY A 56 5.31 -12.74 -16.41
C GLY A 56 6.13 -14.01 -16.39
N ILE A 57 5.72 -15.00 -17.18
CA ILE A 57 6.39 -16.30 -17.26
C ILE A 57 6.24 -16.86 -18.67
N THR A 58 7.30 -17.45 -19.21
CA THR A 58 7.26 -18.18 -20.47
C THR A 58 8.19 -19.38 -20.46
N ALA A 59 7.80 -20.43 -21.17
CA ALA A 59 8.55 -21.66 -21.31
C ALA A 59 9.20 -21.74 -22.69
N THR A 60 10.47 -22.14 -22.72
CA THR A 60 11.19 -22.47 -23.97
C THR A 60 11.55 -23.95 -24.00
N ALA A 61 12.29 -24.40 -25.01
CA ALA A 61 12.79 -25.77 -25.09
C ALA A 61 13.78 -26.14 -23.95
N HIS A 62 14.49 -25.15 -23.38
CA HIS A 62 15.61 -25.41 -22.46
C HIS A 62 15.42 -24.85 -21.05
N ALA A 63 14.60 -23.82 -20.91
CA ALA A 63 14.44 -23.11 -19.65
C ALA A 63 13.08 -22.42 -19.55
N LEU A 64 12.71 -22.19 -18.29
CA LEU A 64 11.68 -21.23 -17.90
C LEU A 64 12.30 -19.84 -17.81
N TYR A 65 11.57 -18.83 -18.28
CA TYR A 65 11.91 -17.42 -18.09
C TYR A 65 10.81 -16.77 -17.25
N VAL A 66 11.20 -16.09 -16.18
CA VAL A 66 10.30 -15.39 -15.26
C VAL A 66 10.71 -13.93 -15.20
N VAL A 67 9.74 -13.04 -15.42
CA VAL A 67 9.90 -11.59 -15.27
C VAL A 67 9.29 -11.19 -13.94
N ALA A 68 10.08 -10.54 -13.09
CA ALA A 68 9.63 -9.97 -11.83
C ALA A 68 9.67 -8.45 -11.93
N ALA A 69 8.49 -7.82 -11.86
CA ALA A 69 8.33 -6.40 -12.14
C ALA A 69 9.02 -5.51 -11.10
N LYS A 70 9.05 -5.96 -9.83
CA LYS A 70 9.71 -5.24 -8.73
C LYS A 70 11.15 -5.66 -8.50
N GLY A 71 11.62 -6.69 -9.20
CA GLY A 71 13.01 -7.10 -9.11
C GLY A 71 13.43 -7.58 -7.73
N MET A 72 14.34 -6.85 -7.09
CA MET A 72 14.77 -7.10 -5.71
C MET A 72 14.14 -6.11 -4.71
N GLY A 73 13.15 -5.34 -5.16
CA GLY A 73 12.55 -4.23 -4.41
C GLY A 73 13.27 -2.91 -4.57
N SER A 74 12.78 -1.91 -3.84
CA SER A 74 13.30 -0.55 -3.82
C SER A 74 14.62 -0.44 -3.04
N GLY A 75 14.77 -1.23 -1.98
CA GLY A 75 15.87 -1.05 -1.03
C GLY A 75 15.88 0.34 -0.37
N PRO A 76 16.96 0.68 0.36
CA PRO A 76 17.06 1.99 0.99
C PRO A 76 17.34 3.09 -0.05
N ASN A 77 16.66 4.23 0.08
CA ASN A 77 16.80 5.37 -0.84
C ASN A 77 17.99 6.29 -0.50
N VAL A 78 19.20 5.74 -0.41
CA VAL A 78 20.41 6.49 0.00
C VAL A 78 20.93 7.49 -1.05
N ARG A 79 20.32 7.49 -2.25
CA ARG A 79 20.68 8.37 -3.37
C ARG A 79 19.61 9.43 -3.67
N PHE A 80 18.60 9.56 -2.81
CA PHE A 80 17.51 10.52 -2.99
C PHE A 80 16.81 10.37 -4.36
N GLN A 81 16.63 9.12 -4.79
CA GLN A 81 15.99 8.76 -6.05
C GLN A 81 14.48 8.92 -5.97
N TRP A 82 13.87 9.16 -7.12
CA TRP A 82 12.43 9.13 -7.29
C TRP A 82 11.90 7.69 -7.23
N VAL A 83 10.77 7.48 -6.54
CA VAL A 83 10.16 6.15 -6.32
C VAL A 83 9.87 5.39 -7.61
N GLY A 84 9.49 6.09 -8.69
CA GLY A 84 9.24 5.47 -10.00
C GLY A 84 10.50 4.92 -10.68
N ASP A 85 11.69 5.30 -10.20
CA ASP A 85 12.97 4.97 -10.84
C ASP A 85 13.91 4.16 -9.95
N MET A 86 13.54 3.90 -8.70
CA MET A 86 14.40 3.17 -7.75
C MET A 86 14.28 1.65 -7.85
N MET A 87 13.20 1.12 -8.42
CA MET A 87 13.02 -0.31 -8.64
C MET A 87 13.37 -0.73 -10.06
N HIS A 88 14.20 -1.75 -10.16
CA HIS A 88 14.58 -2.37 -11.43
C HIS A 88 13.98 -3.76 -11.52
N GLY A 89 13.14 -4.00 -12.52
CA GLY A 89 12.65 -5.35 -12.82
C GLY A 89 13.80 -6.30 -13.16
N LEU A 90 13.55 -7.60 -13.02
CA LEU A 90 14.55 -8.63 -13.33
C LEU A 90 13.97 -9.74 -14.22
N LEU A 91 14.88 -10.41 -14.93
CA LEU A 91 14.59 -11.60 -15.74
C LEU A 91 15.38 -12.78 -15.18
N GLN A 92 14.68 -13.80 -14.68
CA GLN A 92 15.26 -15.06 -14.26
C GLN A 92 15.14 -16.11 -15.34
N ARG A 93 16.27 -16.76 -15.67
CA ARG A 93 16.32 -17.96 -16.51
C ARG A 93 16.58 -19.18 -15.65
N ILE A 94 15.66 -20.13 -15.65
CA ILE A 94 15.70 -21.31 -14.77
C ILE A 94 15.67 -22.57 -15.64
N SER A 95 16.79 -23.32 -15.67
CA SER A 95 16.87 -24.52 -16.50
C SER A 95 16.00 -25.64 -15.97
N TYR A 96 15.37 -26.43 -16.85
CA TYR A 96 14.57 -27.58 -16.41
C TYR A 96 15.40 -28.63 -15.67
N GLY A 97 16.68 -28.78 -16.03
CA GLY A 97 17.61 -29.66 -15.31
C GLY A 97 17.83 -29.22 -13.86
N GLN A 98 17.94 -27.91 -13.60
CA GLN A 98 18.01 -27.38 -12.24
C GLN A 98 16.70 -27.63 -11.49
N ILE A 99 15.55 -27.33 -12.10
CA ILE A 99 14.23 -27.56 -11.48
C ILE A 99 14.11 -29.04 -11.09
N GLN A 100 14.45 -29.97 -11.98
CA GLN A 100 14.36 -31.41 -11.70
C GLN A 100 15.24 -31.85 -10.53
N ARG A 101 16.47 -31.33 -10.42
CA ARG A 101 17.40 -31.72 -9.35
C ARG A 101 17.11 -31.05 -8.01
N GLU A 102 16.63 -29.81 -8.03
CA GLU A 102 16.64 -28.94 -6.85
C GLU A 102 15.26 -28.56 -6.33
N LEU A 103 14.16 -28.96 -6.97
CA LEU A 103 12.81 -28.54 -6.58
C LEU A 103 12.51 -28.67 -5.07
N PRO A 104 12.90 -29.74 -4.36
CA PRO A 104 12.70 -29.81 -2.91
C PRO A 104 13.49 -28.74 -2.13
N ARG A 105 14.71 -28.41 -2.56
CA ARG A 105 15.53 -27.34 -1.96
C ARG A 105 14.93 -25.99 -2.27
N LEU A 106 14.58 -25.72 -3.52
CA LEU A 106 13.94 -24.48 -3.97
C LEU A 106 12.62 -24.24 -3.24
N THR A 107 11.83 -25.28 -3.02
CA THR A 107 10.58 -25.19 -2.25
C THR A 107 10.83 -24.78 -0.81
N ARG A 108 11.87 -25.31 -0.16
CA ARG A 108 12.24 -24.89 1.20
C ARG A 108 12.70 -23.43 1.24
N VAL A 109 13.46 -22.99 0.24
CA VAL A 109 13.91 -21.60 0.11
C VAL A 109 12.71 -20.67 -0.04
N ALA A 110 11.82 -20.92 -1.02
CA ALA A 110 10.62 -20.10 -1.24
C ALA A 110 9.73 -20.00 0.02
N LEU A 111 9.54 -21.09 0.76
CA LEU A 111 8.75 -21.07 2.00
C LEU A 111 9.46 -20.37 3.16
N ALA A 112 10.79 -20.43 3.21
CA ALA A 112 11.59 -19.80 4.25
C ALA A 112 11.68 -18.29 4.03
N ASP A 113 11.97 -17.85 2.81
CA ASP A 113 12.11 -16.43 2.43
C ASP A 113 10.82 -15.65 2.71
N ASN A 114 9.66 -16.27 2.45
CA ASN A 114 8.35 -15.69 2.74
C ASN A 114 7.89 -15.83 4.21
N GLY A 115 8.64 -16.51 5.08
CA GLY A 115 8.20 -16.81 6.45
C GLY A 115 6.96 -17.74 6.53
N PHE A 116 6.57 -18.38 5.43
CA PHE A 116 5.33 -19.17 5.31
C PHE A 116 5.44 -20.64 5.77
N GLY A 117 6.52 -20.99 6.46
CA GLY A 117 6.71 -22.30 7.09
C GLY A 117 5.52 -22.69 7.97
N ALA A 118 5.02 -23.92 7.84
CA ALA A 118 3.81 -24.36 8.55
C ALA A 118 3.94 -24.26 10.08
N ALA A 119 5.12 -24.62 10.63
CA ALA A 119 5.40 -24.50 12.06
C ALA A 119 5.40 -23.04 12.53
N THR A 120 6.02 -22.13 11.76
CA THR A 120 6.06 -20.69 12.02
C THR A 120 4.64 -20.10 12.04
N ARG A 121 3.83 -20.40 11.03
CA ARG A 121 2.43 -19.94 10.96
C ARG A 121 1.60 -20.43 12.13
N ALA A 122 1.71 -21.72 12.48
CA ALA A 122 0.97 -22.28 13.60
C ALA A 122 1.41 -21.67 14.95
N ALA A 123 2.72 -21.37 15.11
CA ALA A 123 3.23 -20.71 16.30
C ALA A 123 2.74 -19.26 16.40
N LEU A 124 2.76 -18.51 15.28
CA LEU A 124 2.26 -17.14 15.20
C LEU A 124 0.77 -17.08 15.50
N GLU A 125 -0.04 -17.97 14.91
CA GLU A 125 -1.47 -18.05 15.16
C GLU A 125 -1.77 -18.28 16.65
N ARG A 126 -1.07 -19.23 17.28
CA ARG A 126 -1.22 -19.47 18.73
C ARG A 126 -0.80 -18.27 19.57
N HIS A 127 0.25 -17.55 19.16
CA HIS A 127 0.71 -16.34 19.84
C HIS A 127 -0.34 -15.22 19.72
N ASN A 128 -0.77 -14.91 18.50
CA ASN A 128 -1.79 -13.91 18.21
C ASN A 128 -3.09 -14.22 18.93
N ALA A 129 -3.59 -15.46 18.89
CA ALA A 129 -4.80 -15.85 19.60
C ALA A 129 -4.72 -15.66 21.12
N ARG A 130 -3.55 -15.82 21.74
CA ARG A 130 -3.36 -15.49 23.17
C ARG A 130 -3.35 -13.98 23.39
N LEU A 131 -2.58 -13.25 22.59
CA LEU A 131 -2.45 -11.80 22.69
C LEU A 131 -3.79 -11.09 22.47
N THR A 132 -4.51 -11.42 21.40
CA THR A 132 -5.83 -10.88 21.07
C THR A 132 -6.84 -11.11 22.19
N ARG A 133 -6.84 -12.28 22.86
CA ARG A 133 -7.71 -12.53 24.03
C ARG A 133 -7.38 -11.59 25.20
N MET A 134 -6.10 -11.31 25.43
CA MET A 134 -5.68 -10.35 26.45
C MET A 134 -6.09 -8.92 26.06
N LEU A 135 -5.78 -8.48 24.85
CA LEU A 135 -6.04 -7.13 24.36
C LEU A 135 -7.54 -6.80 24.34
N ARG A 136 -8.40 -7.74 23.91
CA ARG A 136 -9.87 -7.54 23.87
C ARG A 136 -10.49 -7.20 25.23
N ARG A 137 -9.83 -7.52 26.34
CA ARG A 137 -10.31 -7.17 27.70
C ARG A 137 -9.88 -5.77 28.15
N HIS A 138 -8.84 -5.21 27.54
CA HIS A 138 -8.21 -3.97 27.99
C HIS A 138 -8.44 -2.81 27.01
N ILE A 139 -8.49 -3.10 25.71
CA ILE A 139 -8.72 -2.09 24.67
C ILE A 139 -10.22 -1.94 24.45
N ARG A 140 -10.72 -0.72 24.67
CA ARG A 140 -12.14 -0.36 24.46
C ARG A 140 -12.36 0.43 23.17
N TYR A 141 -11.38 1.21 22.76
CA TYR A 141 -11.43 2.08 21.60
C TYR A 141 -10.10 1.98 20.87
N VAL A 142 -10.17 2.03 19.55
CA VAL A 142 -8.99 2.15 18.67
C VAL A 142 -9.22 3.35 17.78
N VAL A 143 -8.27 4.28 17.79
CA VAL A 143 -8.19 5.36 16.81
C VAL A 143 -6.96 5.08 15.96
N PHE A 144 -7.18 4.78 14.69
CA PHE A 144 -6.12 4.61 13.72
C PHE A 144 -5.95 5.92 12.95
N ILE A 145 -4.76 6.51 13.01
CA ILE A 145 -4.42 7.76 12.32
C ILE A 145 -3.44 7.42 11.21
N LEU A 146 -3.88 7.59 9.96
CA LEU A 146 -3.04 7.47 8.77
C LEU A 146 -2.41 8.83 8.47
N ARG A 147 -1.07 8.88 8.58
CA ARG A 147 -0.21 9.96 8.08
C ARG A 147 0.53 9.42 6.85
N GLU A 148 0.77 10.25 5.85
CA GLU A 148 1.36 9.82 4.58
C GLU A 148 2.84 10.22 4.43
N ASN A 149 3.48 9.74 3.35
CA ASN A 149 4.78 10.14 2.79
C ASN A 149 6.06 9.97 3.61
N LYS A 150 6.12 10.42 4.87
CA LYS A 150 7.41 10.52 5.56
C LYS A 150 7.96 9.18 5.98
N THR A 151 9.25 9.02 5.76
CA THR A 151 10.01 7.89 6.30
C THR A 151 10.28 8.10 7.79
N PHE A 152 10.57 7.00 8.51
CA PHE A 152 10.87 7.06 9.95
C PHE A 152 12.00 8.04 10.24
N ASP A 153 13.12 7.96 9.52
CA ASP A 153 14.28 8.80 9.79
C ASP A 153 14.06 10.27 9.41
N GLU A 154 13.24 10.57 8.39
CA GLU A 154 12.90 11.95 8.02
C GLU A 154 12.29 12.72 9.19
N GLU A 155 11.42 12.08 9.97
CA GLU A 155 10.75 12.66 11.14
C GLU A 155 11.53 12.45 12.43
N LEU A 156 11.99 11.22 12.68
CA LEU A 156 12.50 10.75 13.97
C LEU A 156 13.99 10.45 13.97
N GLY A 157 14.74 10.71 12.89
CA GLY A 157 16.19 10.48 12.84
C GLY A 157 16.98 11.28 13.91
N LYS A 158 16.41 12.38 14.42
CA LYS A 158 16.98 13.16 15.55
C LYS A 158 16.54 12.66 16.93
N LEU A 159 15.77 11.58 17.03
CA LEU A 159 15.33 11.02 18.30
C LEU A 159 16.50 10.36 19.04
N LYS A 160 16.74 10.80 20.27
CA LYS A 160 17.79 10.23 21.12
C LYS A 160 17.29 9.00 21.85
N GLY A 161 18.19 8.06 22.13
CA GLY A 161 17.91 6.89 22.98
C GLY A 161 17.37 5.65 22.26
N VAL A 162 17.17 5.72 20.94
CA VAL A 162 16.71 4.59 20.11
C VAL A 162 17.84 3.85 19.37
N GLY A 163 19.09 4.27 19.59
CA GLY A 163 20.28 3.60 19.02
C GLY A 163 20.39 3.79 17.50
N HIS A 164 20.80 2.74 16.80
CA HIS A 164 21.04 2.77 15.35
C HIS A 164 19.76 2.89 14.50
N TRP A 165 18.58 2.82 15.13
CA TRP A 165 17.30 2.89 14.43
C TRP A 165 16.87 4.30 14.04
N ALA A 166 17.52 5.35 14.57
CA ALA A 166 17.30 6.72 14.15
C ALA A 166 18.61 7.30 13.62
N ASP A 167 18.63 7.58 12.32
CA ASP A 167 19.79 8.19 11.66
C ASP A 167 19.60 9.70 11.49
N PRO A 168 20.34 10.54 12.25
CA PRO A 168 20.23 11.99 12.13
C PRO A 168 20.72 12.52 10.77
N HIS A 169 21.46 11.73 9.99
CA HIS A 169 21.88 12.10 8.63
C HIS A 169 20.74 12.05 7.62
N LEU A 170 19.69 11.29 7.90
CA LEU A 170 18.49 11.16 7.05
C LEU A 170 17.35 12.08 7.53
N ALA A 171 17.51 12.76 8.67
CA ALA A 171 16.48 13.59 9.26
C ALA A 171 16.28 14.92 8.54
N LEU A 172 15.06 15.15 8.06
CA LEU A 172 14.64 16.44 7.51
C LEU A 172 14.04 17.34 8.61
N TYR A 173 13.32 16.75 9.56
CA TYR A 173 12.61 17.47 10.61
C TYR A 173 13.22 17.20 11.99
N GLY A 174 12.65 17.81 13.03
CA GLY A 174 13.09 17.61 14.40
C GLY A 174 12.04 18.02 15.41
N PRO A 175 12.38 18.04 16.70
CA PRO A 175 11.42 18.34 17.77
C PRO A 175 10.89 19.77 17.75
N ARG A 176 11.42 20.64 16.88
CA ARG A 176 10.89 21.98 16.66
C ARG A 176 9.62 21.94 15.82
N GLU A 177 9.64 21.17 14.74
CA GLU A 177 8.52 21.01 13.81
C GLU A 177 7.56 19.89 14.27
N LEU A 178 8.08 18.87 14.96
CA LEU A 178 7.34 17.66 15.36
C LEU A 178 7.30 17.44 16.90
N PRO A 179 6.94 18.44 17.72
CA PRO A 179 6.98 18.31 19.17
C PRO A 179 6.07 17.18 19.71
N ASN A 180 4.90 16.93 19.11
CA ASN A 180 3.96 15.92 19.59
C ASN A 180 4.44 14.51 19.24
N LEU A 181 4.87 14.27 18.01
CA LEU A 181 5.44 12.99 17.59
C LEU A 181 6.67 12.62 18.44
N PHE A 182 7.58 13.56 18.69
CA PHE A 182 8.73 13.31 19.57
C PHE A 182 8.31 13.07 21.02
N SER A 183 7.20 13.64 21.48
CA SER A 183 6.66 13.38 22.81
C SER A 183 6.10 11.96 22.90
N TRP A 184 5.28 11.52 21.94
CA TRP A 184 4.75 10.16 21.88
C TRP A 184 5.86 9.13 21.72
N ALA A 185 6.81 9.35 20.82
CA ALA A 185 7.93 8.44 20.61
C ALA A 185 8.80 8.21 21.87
N ARG A 186 8.81 9.16 22.82
CA ARG A 186 9.55 9.03 24.09
C ARG A 186 8.72 8.42 25.23
N ARG A 187 7.40 8.55 25.19
CA ARG A 187 6.50 8.20 26.30
C ARG A 187 5.74 6.90 26.06
N ASP A 188 5.52 6.58 24.80
CA ASP A 188 4.66 5.49 24.35
C ASP A 188 5.45 4.43 23.57
N ALA A 189 4.73 3.44 23.04
CA ALA A 189 5.34 2.38 22.25
C ALA A 189 5.79 2.91 20.88
N LEU A 190 7.09 2.77 20.59
CA LEU A 190 7.68 3.11 19.31
C LEU A 190 8.11 1.84 18.57
N PHE A 191 7.59 1.66 17.35
CA PHE A 191 7.99 0.56 16.47
C PHE A 191 9.13 1.04 15.57
N VAL A 192 10.36 0.71 15.95
CA VAL A 192 11.58 1.15 15.24
C VAL A 192 12.02 0.22 14.10
N ASN A 193 11.39 -0.95 14.00
CA ASN A 193 11.63 -1.95 12.97
C ASN A 193 10.29 -2.37 12.34
N PHE A 194 9.62 -1.39 11.73
CA PHE A 194 8.34 -1.52 11.06
C PHE A 194 8.48 -1.00 9.64
N TYR A 195 8.01 -1.78 8.67
CA TYR A 195 8.11 -1.46 7.25
C TYR A 195 6.71 -1.30 6.68
N ALA A 196 6.52 -0.28 5.83
CA ALA A 196 5.29 -0.15 5.07
C ALA A 196 5.27 -1.19 3.94
N ASP A 197 4.13 -1.84 3.73
CA ASP A 197 3.93 -2.84 2.67
C ASP A 197 3.70 -2.22 1.27
N GLY A 198 3.57 -0.88 1.18
CA GLY A 198 3.36 -0.15 -0.07
C GLY A 198 4.48 0.85 -0.36
N GLU A 199 4.88 0.96 -1.63
CA GLU A 199 5.89 1.91 -2.08
C GLU A 199 5.31 3.31 -2.37
N VAL A 200 4.02 3.38 -2.70
CA VAL A 200 3.30 4.63 -2.98
C VAL A 200 1.96 4.68 -2.24
N THR A 201 1.41 5.89 -2.09
CA THR A 201 0.11 6.14 -1.43
C THR A 201 -0.99 5.15 -1.86
N ALA A 202 -1.09 4.89 -3.17
CA ALA A 202 -2.00 3.92 -3.78
C ALA A 202 -2.09 2.58 -3.05
N GLN A 203 -0.90 2.06 -2.74
CA GLN A 203 -0.73 0.75 -2.15
C GLN A 203 -0.88 0.86 -0.64
N GLY A 204 -0.31 1.90 -0.01
CA GLY A 204 -0.41 2.15 1.42
C GLY A 204 -1.85 2.11 1.92
N HIS A 205 -2.75 2.83 1.26
CA HIS A 205 -4.19 2.83 1.58
C HIS A 205 -4.85 1.44 1.44
N GLN A 206 -4.49 0.66 0.42
CA GLN A 206 -5.03 -0.69 0.25
C GLN A 206 -4.46 -1.66 1.30
N TRP A 207 -3.20 -1.52 1.68
CA TRP A 207 -2.60 -2.34 2.74
C TRP A 207 -3.20 -2.06 4.12
N THR A 208 -3.45 -0.79 4.47
CA THR A 208 -4.04 -0.44 5.78
C THR A 208 -5.50 -0.86 5.92
N THR A 209 -6.22 -1.00 4.81
CA THR A 209 -7.65 -1.31 4.82
C THR A 209 -8.00 -2.70 4.28
N GLY A 210 -7.12 -3.36 3.55
CA GLY A 210 -7.36 -4.66 2.92
C GLY A 210 -6.27 -5.70 3.16
N ALA A 211 -5.16 -5.32 3.81
CA ALA A 211 -3.97 -6.18 4.00
C ALA A 211 -3.49 -6.83 2.69
N SER A 212 -3.70 -6.14 1.57
CA SER A 212 -3.52 -6.60 0.21
C SER A 212 -3.78 -5.43 -0.73
N ASP A 213 -3.08 -5.35 -1.86
CA ASP A 213 -3.39 -4.42 -2.94
C ASP A 213 -3.78 -5.16 -4.24
N SER A 214 -4.43 -4.48 -5.17
CA SER A 214 -4.86 -5.10 -6.43
C SER A 214 -3.69 -5.25 -7.42
N ASP A 215 -3.74 -6.32 -8.24
CA ASP A 215 -2.80 -6.49 -9.36
C ASP A 215 -2.81 -5.28 -10.31
N PHE A 216 -3.98 -4.65 -10.49
CA PHE A 216 -4.10 -3.41 -11.24
C PHE A 216 -3.19 -2.32 -10.69
N VAL A 217 -3.25 -2.03 -9.39
CA VAL A 217 -2.38 -1.01 -8.78
C VAL A 217 -0.92 -1.43 -8.90
N GLN A 218 -0.60 -2.67 -8.57
CA GLN A 218 0.77 -3.20 -8.62
C GLN A 218 1.43 -3.07 -10.00
N ARG A 219 0.67 -3.25 -11.09
CA ARG A 219 1.18 -3.17 -12.47
C ARG A 219 1.21 -1.76 -13.04
N THR A 220 0.30 -0.90 -12.59
CA THR A 220 0.11 0.40 -13.24
C THR A 220 0.88 1.51 -12.56
N TRP A 221 1.07 1.45 -11.24
CA TRP A 221 1.76 2.52 -10.53
C TRP A 221 3.19 2.78 -11.01
N PRO A 222 4.03 1.75 -11.26
CA PRO A 222 5.39 1.99 -11.69
C PRO A 222 5.44 2.72 -13.03
N GLN A 223 4.51 2.41 -13.94
CA GLN A 223 4.45 2.99 -15.29
C GLN A 223 4.17 4.50 -15.26
N TYR A 224 3.24 4.95 -14.40
CA TYR A 224 2.86 6.36 -14.35
C TYR A 224 3.79 7.19 -13.46
N TYR A 225 4.22 6.64 -12.31
CA TYR A 225 5.21 7.33 -11.47
C TYR A 225 6.52 7.50 -12.22
N SER A 226 6.93 6.53 -13.03
CA SER A 226 8.16 6.64 -13.81
C SER A 226 8.02 7.40 -15.13
N HIS A 227 6.83 7.87 -15.48
CA HIS A 227 6.52 8.43 -16.80
C HIS A 227 6.87 7.49 -17.98
N ARG A 228 6.81 6.16 -17.77
CA ARG A 228 7.08 5.14 -18.80
C ARG A 228 5.82 4.33 -19.08
N GLY A 229 5.11 4.69 -20.14
CA GLY A 229 3.99 3.92 -20.69
C GLY A 229 2.60 4.50 -20.39
N LEU A 230 2.37 5.01 -19.19
CA LEU A 230 1.11 5.64 -18.80
C LEU A 230 1.32 7.10 -18.41
N VAL A 231 0.36 7.96 -18.75
CA VAL A 231 0.35 9.36 -18.27
C VAL A 231 0.03 9.36 -16.77
N SER A 232 0.73 10.22 -16.01
CA SER A 232 0.50 10.38 -14.57
C SER A 232 -0.90 10.90 -14.31
N ASN A 233 -1.64 10.20 -13.43
CA ASN A 233 -3.01 10.53 -13.06
C ASN A 233 -3.13 10.58 -11.52
N PRO A 234 -2.63 11.64 -10.88
CA PRO A 234 -2.65 11.77 -9.43
C PRO A 234 -4.10 11.86 -8.95
N GLY A 235 -4.52 10.90 -8.12
CA GLY A 235 -5.92 10.79 -7.68
C GLY A 235 -6.80 9.95 -8.60
N TRP A 236 -6.25 9.50 -9.72
CA TRP A 236 -6.84 8.55 -10.64
C TRP A 236 -8.28 8.87 -11.09
N THR A 237 -8.61 10.15 -11.18
CA THR A 237 -9.97 10.65 -11.45
C THR A 237 -10.36 10.54 -12.93
N GLN A 238 -9.56 9.85 -13.74
CA GLN A 238 -9.65 9.80 -15.21
C GLN A 238 -9.22 8.41 -15.73
N SER A 239 -9.64 8.04 -16.94
CA SER A 239 -9.19 6.82 -17.59
C SER A 239 -7.68 6.84 -17.86
N LEU A 240 -7.03 5.67 -17.75
CA LEU A 240 -5.64 5.52 -18.18
C LEU A 240 -5.48 5.80 -19.67
N VAL A 241 -4.51 6.65 -20.01
CA VAL A 241 -4.13 6.97 -21.38
C VAL A 241 -2.66 6.65 -21.61
N PRO A 242 -2.29 6.04 -22.76
CA PRO A 242 -0.89 5.82 -23.11
C PRO A 242 -0.10 7.14 -23.13
N GLY A 243 1.07 7.15 -22.50
CA GLY A 243 1.99 8.28 -22.61
C GLY A 243 2.69 8.31 -23.96
N SER A 244 2.83 9.49 -24.59
CA SER A 244 3.71 9.66 -25.74
C SER A 244 5.14 10.00 -25.28
N ALA A 245 6.14 9.51 -26.02
CA ALA A 245 7.55 9.80 -25.73
C ALA A 245 7.79 11.32 -25.73
N GLY A 246 8.24 11.87 -24.60
CA GLY A 246 8.47 13.31 -24.42
C GLY A 246 7.40 14.06 -23.62
N MET A 247 6.32 13.39 -23.20
CA MET A 247 5.35 13.96 -22.25
C MET A 247 5.92 13.99 -20.82
N ALA A 248 6.76 14.98 -20.51
CA ALA A 248 7.00 15.39 -19.13
C ALA A 248 5.74 16.13 -18.65
N GLY A 249 4.75 15.39 -18.13
CA GLY A 249 3.48 16.00 -17.76
C GLY A 249 2.54 15.09 -16.97
N ILE A 250 1.97 15.69 -15.93
CA ILE A 250 0.77 15.22 -15.24
C ILE A 250 -0.41 15.34 -16.20
N GLY A 251 -1.35 14.39 -16.11
CA GLY A 251 -2.52 14.18 -16.96
C GLY A 251 -3.10 15.44 -17.59
N GLY A 252 -3.07 15.49 -18.92
CA GLY A 252 -3.83 16.46 -19.69
C GLY A 252 -5.14 15.84 -20.16
N VAL A 253 -6.25 16.51 -19.89
CA VAL A 253 -7.51 16.26 -20.58
C VAL A 253 -7.27 16.44 -22.09
N THR A 254 -7.61 15.41 -22.87
CA THR A 254 -7.50 15.45 -24.34
C THR A 254 -8.12 16.74 -24.89
N GLY A 255 -7.31 17.54 -25.60
CA GLY A 255 -7.78 18.69 -26.38
C GLY A 255 -7.55 20.07 -25.79
N THR A 256 -6.88 20.22 -24.64
CA THR A 256 -6.49 21.55 -24.13
C THR A 256 -4.97 21.69 -24.11
N LYS A 257 -4.45 22.83 -24.63
CA LYS A 257 -3.03 23.18 -24.54
C LYS A 257 -2.62 23.08 -23.08
N ALA A 258 -1.69 22.18 -22.79
CA ALA A 258 -1.16 21.90 -21.47
C ALA A 258 -0.78 23.20 -20.74
N VAL A 259 -1.67 23.66 -19.86
CA VAL A 259 -1.28 24.56 -18.78
C VAL A 259 -0.71 23.64 -17.71
N ARG A 260 0.59 23.81 -17.42
CA ARG A 260 1.33 23.12 -16.36
C ARG A 260 0.77 23.55 -14.99
N ASP A 261 -0.40 23.05 -14.65
CA ASP A 261 -0.93 23.20 -13.31
C ASP A 261 -1.34 21.83 -12.76
N PRO A 262 -0.50 21.18 -11.94
CA PRO A 262 -0.85 19.93 -11.26
C PRO A 262 -2.06 20.05 -10.33
N TYR A 263 -2.63 21.26 -10.19
CA TYR A 263 -3.78 21.58 -9.38
C TYR A 263 -5.07 21.85 -10.19
N SER A 264 -5.07 21.75 -11.53
CA SER A 264 -6.28 22.09 -12.33
C SER A 264 -7.50 21.23 -11.99
N ASP A 265 -7.29 19.98 -11.60
CA ASP A 265 -8.33 19.03 -11.19
C ASP A 265 -8.94 19.36 -9.81
N TYR A 266 -8.31 20.26 -9.06
CA TYR A 266 -8.68 20.66 -7.68
C TYR A 266 -9.46 21.98 -7.64
N ILE A 267 -9.53 22.69 -8.78
CA ILE A 267 -10.23 23.99 -8.90
C ILE A 267 -11.69 23.79 -9.34
N ASN A 268 -11.96 22.74 -10.13
CA ASN A 268 -13.32 22.43 -10.59
C ASN A 268 -13.59 20.92 -10.63
N LEU A 269 -14.11 20.38 -9.53
CA LEU A 269 -14.42 18.95 -9.37
C LEU A 269 -15.47 18.40 -10.36
N SER A 270 -16.19 19.25 -11.10
CA SER A 270 -17.15 18.80 -12.13
C SER A 270 -16.48 18.21 -13.38
N VAL A 271 -15.17 18.42 -13.57
CA VAL A 271 -14.40 17.83 -14.69
C VAL A 271 -14.11 16.34 -14.50
N LEU A 272 -14.27 15.80 -13.29
CA LEU A 272 -13.94 14.40 -12.97
C LEU A 272 -14.96 13.40 -13.54
N GLY A 273 -16.12 13.87 -14.02
CA GLY A 273 -17.16 13.00 -14.58
C GLY A 273 -17.60 11.88 -13.62
N LYS A 274 -18.14 10.79 -14.18
CA LYS A 274 -18.64 9.58 -13.48
C LYS A 274 -17.55 8.59 -13.03
N TRP A 275 -16.29 9.02 -13.03
CA TRP A 275 -15.17 8.11 -12.81
C TRP A 275 -14.75 8.20 -11.35
N SER A 276 -15.22 7.20 -10.60
CA SER A 276 -14.78 6.91 -9.23
C SER A 276 -13.26 6.77 -9.19
N ASN A 277 -12.66 7.26 -8.13
CA ASN A 277 -11.26 7.07 -7.81
C ASN A 277 -10.89 5.56 -7.75
N PRO A 278 -10.10 5.02 -8.71
CA PRO A 278 -9.65 3.64 -8.72
C PRO A 278 -8.44 3.39 -7.79
N TRP A 279 -8.09 4.29 -6.86
CA TRP A 279 -7.32 3.88 -5.67
C TRP A 279 -8.02 2.73 -4.92
N ILE A 280 -9.30 2.49 -5.21
CA ILE A 280 -10.22 1.72 -4.40
C ILE A 280 -10.63 0.46 -5.18
N ALA A 281 -9.74 -0.53 -5.22
CA ALA A 281 -10.23 -1.89 -5.36
C ALA A 281 -10.89 -2.24 -4.02
N TYR A 282 -12.23 -2.19 -3.93
CA TYR A 282 -12.95 -2.80 -2.81
C TYR A 282 -12.70 -4.31 -2.87
N PRO A 283 -11.81 -4.86 -2.02
CA PRO A 283 -11.44 -6.24 -2.15
C PRO A 283 -12.61 -7.11 -1.68
N GLU A 284 -12.86 -8.22 -2.37
CA GLU A 284 -13.96 -9.14 -2.01
C GLU A 284 -13.81 -9.68 -0.57
N ARG A 285 -12.58 -9.73 -0.05
CA ARG A 285 -12.21 -10.30 1.26
C ARG A 285 -11.06 -9.50 1.89
N LEU A 286 -10.84 -9.67 3.20
CA LEU A 286 -9.79 -9.00 4.00
C LEU A 286 -10.01 -7.50 4.21
N TYR A 287 -11.10 -6.95 3.68
CA TYR A 287 -11.41 -5.55 3.86
C TYR A 287 -11.81 -5.24 5.30
N LEU A 288 -11.02 -4.42 5.99
CA LEU A 288 -11.16 -4.04 7.38
C LEU A 288 -12.58 -3.62 7.73
N PHE A 289 -13.19 -2.74 6.94
CA PHE A 289 -14.54 -2.26 7.24
C PHE A 289 -15.61 -3.36 7.09
N ASN A 290 -15.43 -4.31 6.17
CA ASN A 290 -16.33 -5.45 6.05
C ASN A 290 -16.17 -6.39 7.25
N ASP A 291 -14.94 -6.63 7.68
CA ASP A 291 -14.65 -7.48 8.83
C ASP A 291 -15.19 -6.85 10.12
N LEU A 292 -15.06 -5.53 10.30
CA LEU A 292 -15.67 -4.80 11.41
C LEU A 292 -17.19 -4.99 11.43
N GLN A 293 -17.86 -4.89 10.28
CA GLN A 293 -19.31 -5.15 10.18
C GLN A 293 -19.68 -6.59 10.47
N ALA A 294 -18.98 -7.55 9.87
CA ALA A 294 -19.22 -8.98 10.06
C ALA A 294 -19.04 -9.40 11.53
N HIS A 295 -18.20 -8.68 12.27
CA HIS A 295 -17.96 -8.89 13.70
C HIS A 295 -18.73 -7.93 14.62
N HIS A 296 -19.67 -7.14 14.10
CA HIS A 296 -20.49 -6.19 14.85
C HIS A 296 -19.67 -5.18 15.67
N VAL A 297 -18.50 -4.77 15.17
CA VAL A 297 -17.69 -3.71 15.76
C VAL A 297 -18.17 -2.38 15.20
N SER A 298 -18.66 -1.47 16.06
CA SER A 298 -19.03 -0.13 15.60
C SER A 298 -17.80 0.65 15.17
N PHE A 299 -17.91 1.32 14.02
CA PHE A 299 -16.84 2.14 13.49
C PHE A 299 -17.35 3.41 12.81
N GLU A 300 -16.45 4.37 12.68
CA GLU A 300 -16.61 5.57 11.87
C GLU A 300 -15.31 5.86 11.11
N ASP A 301 -15.43 6.28 9.87
CA ASP A 301 -14.33 6.58 8.98
C ASP A 301 -14.30 8.08 8.62
N PHE A 302 -13.17 8.70 8.96
CA PHE A 302 -12.83 10.09 8.72
C PHE A 302 -11.81 10.18 7.58
N GLY A 303 -12.33 10.01 6.37
CA GLY A 303 -11.66 10.42 5.14
C GLY A 303 -11.15 9.28 4.25
N GLU A 304 -11.07 8.04 4.74
CA GLU A 304 -10.60 6.93 3.93
C GLU A 304 -11.56 6.66 2.77
N PHE A 305 -11.05 6.63 1.54
CA PHE A 305 -11.83 6.32 0.34
C PHE A 305 -13.06 7.22 0.07
N VAL A 306 -13.11 8.42 0.66
CA VAL A 306 -14.13 9.44 0.35
C VAL A 306 -13.65 10.32 -0.81
N SER A 307 -13.76 9.83 -2.05
CA SER A 307 -13.66 10.71 -3.24
C SER A 307 -15.02 11.35 -3.52
N ARG A 308 -15.09 12.68 -3.44
CA ARG A 308 -16.35 13.45 -3.42
C ARG A 308 -17.24 13.34 -4.67
N THR A 309 -16.73 12.84 -5.79
CA THR A 309 -17.50 12.84 -7.06
C THR A 309 -18.41 11.63 -7.26
N GLU A 310 -18.27 10.54 -6.48
CA GLU A 310 -19.27 9.47 -6.45
C GLU A 310 -19.45 8.87 -5.05
N ALA A 311 -20.07 9.62 -4.13
CA ALA A 311 -20.67 9.06 -2.91
C ALA A 311 -21.73 7.95 -3.17
N GLY A 312 -21.98 7.59 -4.45
CA GLY A 312 -22.93 6.57 -4.90
C GLY A 312 -22.39 5.15 -5.01
N ASN A 313 -21.08 4.96 -5.25
CA ASN A 313 -20.48 3.62 -5.46
C ASN A 313 -19.84 3.02 -4.20
N ILE A 314 -19.94 3.71 -3.07
CA ILE A 314 -19.58 3.14 -1.77
C ILE A 314 -20.64 2.09 -1.42
N PRO A 315 -20.25 0.85 -1.06
CA PRO A 315 -21.18 -0.17 -0.60
C PRO A 315 -22.14 0.43 0.43
N LYS A 316 -23.44 0.21 0.24
CA LYS A 316 -24.49 0.76 1.13
C LYS A 316 -24.16 0.58 2.62
N PRO A 317 -23.60 -0.57 3.06
CA PRO A 317 -23.23 -0.74 4.46
C PRO A 317 -22.20 0.29 4.95
N LEU A 318 -21.21 0.67 4.14
CA LEU A 318 -20.14 1.59 4.57
C LEU A 318 -20.61 3.05 4.59
N ARG A 319 -21.56 3.43 3.72
CA ARG A 319 -22.10 4.80 3.66
C ARG A 319 -22.70 5.31 4.97
N ALA A 320 -23.08 4.41 5.87
CA ALA A 320 -23.62 4.74 7.19
C ALA A 320 -22.54 5.03 8.24
N HIS A 321 -21.28 4.71 7.95
CA HIS A 321 -20.12 4.82 8.84
C HIS A 321 -19.06 5.80 8.30
N LEU A 322 -19.48 6.68 7.38
CA LEU A 322 -18.63 7.74 6.85
C LEU A 322 -18.97 9.06 7.52
N ALA A 323 -17.97 9.72 8.07
CA ALA A 323 -18.08 11.07 8.57
C ALA A 323 -18.15 12.03 7.37
N ARG A 324 -19.33 12.16 6.74
CA ARG A 324 -19.52 12.94 5.49
C ARG A 324 -19.14 14.42 5.58
N GLN A 325 -19.07 14.96 6.78
CA GLN A 325 -18.63 16.34 7.05
C GLN A 325 -17.11 16.47 7.17
N PHE A 326 -16.41 15.35 7.38
CA PHE A 326 -14.96 15.32 7.36
C PHE A 326 -14.47 15.56 5.92
N PRO A 327 -13.55 16.51 5.71
CA PRO A 327 -13.04 16.73 4.37
C PRO A 327 -12.08 15.60 3.99
N GLY A 328 -12.21 15.07 2.77
CA GLY A 328 -11.26 14.11 2.19
C GLY A 328 -10.03 14.81 1.63
N TRP A 329 -9.29 14.11 0.76
CA TRP A 329 -8.08 14.61 0.09
C TRP A 329 -8.24 16.02 -0.49
N ASP A 330 -7.53 16.99 0.08
CA ASP A 330 -7.42 18.36 -0.41
C ASP A 330 -6.24 19.07 0.28
N ARG A 331 -5.17 19.38 -0.47
CA ARG A 331 -3.96 20.03 0.07
C ARG A 331 -4.14 21.52 0.43
N MET A 332 -5.34 22.05 0.23
CA MET A 332 -5.71 23.40 0.68
C MET A 332 -6.42 23.38 2.04
N ILE A 333 -6.74 22.20 2.57
CA ILE A 333 -7.35 22.03 3.89
C ILE A 333 -6.32 21.41 4.82
N LEU A 334 -5.87 22.25 5.76
CA LEU A 334 -4.93 21.91 6.83
C LEU A 334 -5.42 20.75 7.69
N ASP A 335 -4.52 19.88 8.13
CA ASP A 335 -4.84 18.72 8.96
C ASP A 335 -5.33 19.10 10.35
N THR A 336 -4.87 20.22 10.93
CA THR A 336 -5.47 20.76 12.17
C THR A 336 -6.96 21.06 12.01
N HIS A 337 -7.39 21.50 10.83
CA HIS A 337 -8.81 21.70 10.55
C HIS A 337 -9.55 20.36 10.50
N ARG A 338 -8.97 19.36 9.84
CA ARG A 338 -9.53 17.99 9.77
C ARG A 338 -9.67 17.37 11.15
N ALA A 339 -8.59 17.39 11.93
CA ALA A 339 -8.55 16.92 13.30
C ALA A 339 -9.63 17.59 14.15
N LYS A 340 -9.79 18.92 14.03
CA LYS A 340 -10.85 19.66 14.73
C LYS A 340 -12.25 19.21 14.32
N VAL A 341 -12.50 18.93 13.04
CA VAL A 341 -13.79 18.39 12.57
C VAL A 341 -14.07 17.02 13.19
N ALA A 342 -13.08 16.13 13.20
CA ALA A 342 -13.20 14.81 13.81
C ALA A 342 -13.40 14.87 15.32
N VAL A 343 -12.59 15.63 16.05
CA VAL A 343 -12.70 15.82 17.51
C VAL A 343 -14.05 16.41 17.89
N ASN A 344 -14.54 17.43 17.16
CA ASN A 344 -15.87 17.98 17.38
C ASN A 344 -16.98 16.96 17.12
N TRP A 345 -16.82 16.10 16.11
CA TRP A 345 -17.73 14.99 15.89
C TRP A 345 -17.71 14.02 17.07
N MET A 346 -16.52 13.64 17.57
CA MET A 346 -16.38 12.73 18.71
C MET A 346 -17.04 13.29 19.98
N HIS A 347 -16.87 14.59 20.25
CA HIS A 347 -17.54 15.25 21.38
C HIS A 347 -19.07 15.19 21.28
N ARG A 348 -19.64 15.40 20.08
CA ARG A 348 -21.08 15.28 19.86
C ARG A 348 -21.61 13.85 20.02
N HIS A 349 -20.75 12.84 19.83
CA HIS A 349 -21.11 11.43 19.92
C HIS A 349 -20.53 10.74 21.17
N ALA A 350 -20.07 11.50 22.17
CA ALA A 350 -19.34 10.96 23.32
C ALA A 350 -20.10 9.87 24.09
N ALA A 351 -21.44 9.95 24.14
CA ALA A 351 -22.27 8.92 24.79
C ALA A 351 -22.24 7.56 24.07
N HIS A 352 -21.97 7.55 22.76
CA HIS A 352 -22.03 6.38 21.89
C HIS A 352 -20.86 6.34 20.90
N LEU A 353 -19.65 6.62 21.39
CA LEU A 353 -18.47 6.65 20.53
C LEU A 353 -18.23 5.26 19.88
N PRO A 354 -17.95 5.19 18.58
CA PRO A 354 -17.64 3.93 17.90
C PRO A 354 -16.38 3.27 18.48
N ARG A 355 -16.32 1.93 18.44
CA ARG A 355 -15.21 1.13 18.99
C ARG A 355 -13.93 1.26 18.15
N PHE A 356 -14.07 1.53 16.87
CA PHE A 356 -12.98 1.77 15.93
C PHE A 356 -13.19 3.09 15.19
N MET A 357 -12.17 3.93 15.08
CA MET A 357 -12.21 5.15 14.28
C MET A 357 -10.99 5.18 13.37
N TYR A 358 -11.22 5.37 12.08
CA TYR A 358 -10.16 5.57 11.09
C TYR A 358 -10.07 7.06 10.77
N MET A 359 -8.87 7.65 10.84
CA MET A 359 -8.66 9.05 10.53
C MET A 359 -7.52 9.22 9.55
N TRP A 360 -7.78 9.90 8.45
CA TRP A 360 -6.77 10.23 7.46
C TRP A 360 -6.36 11.71 7.55
N LEU A 361 -5.05 11.95 7.73
CA LEU A 361 -4.42 13.27 7.79
C LEU A 361 -3.38 13.40 6.68
N PRO A 362 -3.81 13.81 5.46
CA PRO A 362 -2.97 13.78 4.26
C PRO A 362 -2.01 14.97 4.05
N ASP A 363 -2.14 16.07 4.79
CA ASP A 363 -1.56 17.37 4.42
C ASP A 363 -0.07 17.53 4.77
N ASP A 364 0.70 16.45 4.70
CA ASP A 364 2.16 16.45 4.90
C ASP A 364 2.96 16.41 3.58
N HIS A 365 2.25 16.37 2.43
CA HIS A 365 2.81 16.26 1.07
C HIS A 365 3.72 17.43 0.67
N THR A 366 3.61 18.57 1.36
CA THR A 366 4.35 19.83 1.11
C THR A 366 4.19 20.36 -0.33
N ALA A 367 4.61 21.62 -0.54
CA ALA A 367 4.68 22.24 -1.86
C ALA A 367 6.12 22.63 -2.25
N GLY A 368 7.12 22.04 -1.57
CA GLY A 368 8.51 22.48 -1.68
C GLY A 368 8.65 23.99 -1.39
N ARG A 369 9.22 24.74 -2.32
CA ARG A 369 9.38 26.21 -2.23
C ARG A 369 8.48 26.98 -3.19
N THR A 370 7.38 26.36 -3.62
CA THR A 370 6.45 26.97 -4.57
C THR A 370 5.82 28.23 -3.96
N PRO A 371 5.83 29.40 -4.66
CA PRO A 371 5.19 30.61 -4.16
C PRO A 371 3.71 30.41 -3.83
N CYS A 372 3.20 31.18 -2.86
CA CYS A 372 1.80 31.16 -2.40
C CYS A 372 1.34 29.91 -1.65
N TYR A 373 2.23 28.95 -1.38
CA TYR A 373 1.98 27.79 -0.51
C TYR A 373 2.73 27.93 0.82
N TYR A 374 2.31 27.16 1.83
CA TYR A 374 3.02 27.09 3.09
C TYR A 374 4.40 26.42 2.92
N THR A 375 5.31 26.72 3.85
CA THR A 375 6.64 26.09 3.85
C THR A 375 6.53 24.60 4.20
N PRO A 376 7.50 23.76 3.81
CA PRO A 376 7.54 22.36 4.20
C PRO A 376 7.47 22.17 5.72
N ASP A 377 8.20 22.99 6.49
CA ASP A 377 8.19 22.98 7.95
C ASP A 377 6.79 23.26 8.52
N TYR A 378 6.04 24.18 7.89
CA TYR A 378 4.69 24.51 8.33
C TYR A 378 3.71 23.36 8.06
N TYR A 379 3.74 22.75 6.86
CA TYR A 379 2.88 21.61 6.54
C TYR A 379 3.11 20.45 7.53
N VAL A 380 4.36 20.15 7.84
CA VAL A 380 4.71 19.07 8.77
C VAL A 380 4.32 19.41 10.21
N ALA A 381 4.54 20.64 10.65
CA ALA A 381 4.09 21.07 11.97
C ALA A 381 2.57 21.08 12.09
N ASN A 382 1.86 21.43 11.01
CA ASN A 382 0.40 21.39 10.96
C ASN A 382 -0.15 19.95 11.01
N ASN A 383 0.54 18.99 10.41
CA ASN A 383 0.16 17.58 10.47
C ASN A 383 0.47 16.94 11.85
N ASP A 384 1.45 17.45 12.60
CA ASP A 384 1.81 17.00 13.95
C ASP A 384 0.92 17.56 15.06
N GLU A 385 0.36 18.76 14.88
CA GLU A 385 -0.52 19.45 15.82
C GLU A 385 -1.89 18.76 15.97
#